data_AF-A0A6A7B0Q2-F1
#
_entry.id   AF-A0A6A7B0Q2-F1
#
_cell.length_a   1.000
_cell.length_b   1.000
_cell.length_c   1.000
_cell.angle_alpha   90.00
_cell.angle_beta   90.00
_cell.angle_gamma   90.00
#
_symmetry.space_group_name_H-M   'P 1'
#
loop_
_entity.id
_entity.type
_entity.pdbx_description
1 polymer ?
#
loop_
_entity_poly.entity_id
_entity_poly.type
_entity_poly.pdbx_seq_one_letter_code
_entity_poly.pdbx_strand_id
1 'polypeptide(L)'
;MSDDDEPFIIAPGGDFILDVAQERGGQRFSYRVDSRALYERSRYFENLLSDRFSEGQQLAAALEALRIGGHASIADVPADKLPHVSVVNIGRTAITKAASLKNLVADFLRALHGLDLDVARPPIANLANLAVVADRFDALAHLSTYVRKRYNLNVLDAKTKGKSTPLTEERIRQKLFIGLYFDIPLWVTKYSKHLIMRDSVQWQPETEEDHTKALWWDIPNGVEDEMIQRREYILETINSLQAHFLRLYTTGERQCKLGYDTSLQCDSFQLGEMVRFFHKIDTVRLQGKIYDSTEPVYYLGDIERLLTSFRQCSNYQVDMNHAHCGLRSRLLPLLDLIHNQLSVETGSLDIGICAECWHNDRAEYAWSIAKRPVMWAHTRSMVSGRAANHVRKGHHQSTPSSCLSRHVAVRDMYMAVDRDWTANTF
;
A
#
# COMPACT_ATOMS: atom_id res chain seq x y z
N MET A 1 -0.86 30.10 -36.55
CA MET A 1 -2.19 29.48 -36.60
C MET A 1 -1.97 28.11 -37.20
N SER A 2 -1.73 27.12 -36.35
CA SER A 2 -1.43 25.74 -36.72
C SER A 2 -2.71 24.92 -36.59
N ASP A 3 -2.90 23.95 -37.49
CA ASP A 3 -4.05 23.02 -37.65
C ASP A 3 -4.43 22.15 -36.41
N ASP A 4 -4.13 22.58 -35.18
CA ASP A 4 -4.34 21.84 -33.92
C ASP A 4 -5.55 22.33 -33.09
N ASP A 5 -6.33 23.30 -33.59
CA ASP A 5 -7.35 24.06 -32.82
C ASP A 5 -8.74 23.41 -32.76
N GLU A 6 -8.96 22.23 -33.36
CA GLU A 6 -10.28 21.59 -33.28
C GLU A 6 -10.47 20.83 -31.95
N PRO A 7 -11.54 21.12 -31.18
CA PRO A 7 -11.75 20.51 -29.88
C PRO A 7 -12.04 19.01 -30.03
N PHE A 8 -11.48 18.22 -29.12
CA PHE A 8 -11.73 16.78 -29.09
C PHE A 8 -13.18 16.54 -28.66
N ILE A 9 -13.95 15.85 -29.52
CA ILE A 9 -15.38 15.64 -29.29
C ILE A 9 -15.58 14.45 -28.33
N ILE A 10 -15.97 14.73 -27.09
CA ILE A 10 -16.36 13.70 -26.10
C ILE A 10 -17.86 13.44 -26.20
N ALA A 11 -18.65 14.52 -26.23
CA ALA A 11 -20.10 14.49 -26.39
C ALA A 11 -20.48 15.30 -27.64
N PRO A 12 -20.97 14.67 -28.71
CA PRO A 12 -21.41 15.40 -29.92
C PRO A 12 -22.53 16.40 -29.65
N GLY A 13 -23.40 16.12 -28.68
CA GLY A 13 -24.43 17.04 -28.19
C GLY A 13 -23.98 17.93 -27.03
N GLY A 14 -22.67 18.01 -26.76
CA GLY A 14 -22.12 18.80 -25.67
C GLY A 14 -22.37 20.29 -25.86
N ASP A 15 -22.57 20.98 -24.74
CA ASP A 15 -23.04 22.36 -24.64
C ASP A 15 -21.94 23.38 -24.37
N PHE A 16 -20.72 22.95 -24.05
CA PHE A 16 -19.59 23.85 -23.93
C PHE A 16 -18.24 23.18 -24.26
N ILE A 17 -17.21 24.02 -24.41
CA ILE A 17 -15.82 23.61 -24.58
C ILE A 17 -15.07 23.73 -23.25
N LEU A 18 -14.55 22.61 -22.76
CA LEU A 18 -13.67 22.57 -21.61
C LEU A 18 -12.21 22.69 -22.08
N ASP A 19 -11.54 23.76 -21.68
CA ASP A 19 -10.11 23.97 -21.92
C ASP A 19 -9.31 23.49 -20.71
N VAL A 20 -8.38 22.57 -20.91
CA VAL A 20 -7.58 21.98 -19.83
C VAL A 20 -6.09 22.22 -20.06
N ALA A 21 -5.38 22.69 -19.03
CA ALA A 21 -3.92 22.82 -19.03
C ALA A 21 -3.31 22.26 -17.75
N GLN A 22 -2.07 21.75 -17.80
CA GLN A 22 -1.36 21.30 -16.60
C GLN A 22 -0.85 22.48 -15.76
N GLU A 23 -0.31 23.50 -16.43
CA GLU A 23 0.30 24.67 -15.80
C GLU A 23 -0.28 25.97 -16.37
N ARG A 24 -0.24 27.05 -15.58
CA ARG A 24 -0.71 28.37 -16.03
C ARG A 24 0.18 28.84 -17.18
N GLY A 25 -0.43 29.07 -18.35
CA GLY A 25 0.28 29.47 -19.57
C GLY A 25 0.90 28.31 -20.35
N GLY A 26 0.74 27.07 -19.88
CA GLY A 26 1.14 25.87 -20.64
C GLY A 26 0.19 25.55 -21.80
N GLN A 27 0.49 24.47 -22.51
CA GLN A 27 -0.34 23.97 -23.61
C GLN A 27 -1.76 23.65 -23.11
N ARG A 28 -2.75 24.16 -23.84
CA ARG A 28 -4.18 23.93 -23.58
C ARG A 28 -4.73 22.88 -24.54
N PHE A 29 -5.66 22.08 -24.04
CA PHE A 29 -6.41 21.12 -24.82
C PHE A 29 -7.89 21.36 -24.64
N SER A 30 -8.62 21.44 -25.74
CA SER A 30 -10.05 21.75 -25.75
C SER A 30 -10.88 20.49 -25.98
N TYR A 31 -11.97 20.35 -25.24
CA TYR A 31 -12.88 19.20 -25.31
C TYR A 31 -14.34 19.65 -25.37
N ARG A 32 -15.11 19.13 -26.33
CA ARG A 32 -16.57 19.34 -26.35
C ARG A 32 -17.25 18.33 -25.42
N VAL A 33 -17.93 18.83 -24.38
CA VAL A 33 -18.47 18.05 -23.27
C VAL A 33 -19.90 18.46 -22.94
N ASP A 34 -20.63 17.59 -22.25
CA ASP A 34 -21.97 17.85 -21.72
C ASP A 34 -21.87 18.29 -20.24
N SER A 35 -22.30 19.53 -19.95
CA SER A 35 -22.29 20.12 -18.61
C SER A 35 -23.06 19.29 -17.61
N ARG A 36 -24.18 18.69 -18.03
CA ARG A 36 -25.01 17.86 -17.16
C ARG A 36 -24.28 16.60 -16.72
N ALA A 37 -23.64 15.89 -17.65
CA ALA A 37 -22.84 14.71 -17.32
C ALA A 37 -21.70 15.02 -16.35
N LEU A 38 -21.01 16.16 -16.50
CA LEU A 38 -19.95 16.59 -15.59
C LEU A 38 -20.52 16.97 -14.21
N TYR A 39 -21.59 17.76 -14.19
CA TYR A 39 -22.27 18.22 -12.98
C TYR A 39 -22.75 17.04 -12.11
N GLU A 40 -23.37 16.03 -12.70
CA GLU A 40 -23.93 14.88 -11.97
C GLU A 40 -22.86 13.94 -11.39
N ARG A 41 -21.63 13.96 -11.91
CA ARG A 41 -20.62 12.91 -11.68
C ARG A 41 -19.31 13.41 -11.05
N SER A 42 -19.21 14.71 -10.82
CA SER A 42 -18.06 15.36 -10.20
C SER A 42 -18.53 16.56 -9.36
N ARG A 43 -18.23 16.53 -8.06
CA ARG A 43 -18.54 17.67 -7.17
C ARG A 43 -17.73 18.92 -7.51
N TYR A 44 -16.55 18.74 -8.11
CA TYR A 44 -15.77 19.86 -8.62
C TYR A 44 -16.54 20.61 -9.72
N PHE A 45 -17.03 19.88 -10.72
CA PHE A 45 -17.80 20.49 -11.81
C PHE A 45 -19.19 20.95 -11.36
N GLU A 46 -19.81 20.26 -10.40
CA GLU A 46 -21.04 20.73 -9.74
C GLU A 46 -20.87 22.15 -9.20
N ASN A 47 -19.78 22.40 -8.47
CA ASN A 47 -19.48 23.71 -7.92
C ASN A 47 -19.03 24.70 -9.01
N LEU A 48 -18.10 24.31 -9.88
CA LEU A 48 -17.55 25.20 -10.92
C LEU A 48 -18.63 25.74 -11.87
N LEU A 49 -19.58 24.88 -12.25
CA LEU A 49 -20.66 25.21 -13.19
C LEU A 49 -21.91 25.76 -12.49
N SER A 50 -21.87 25.93 -11.17
CA SER A 50 -22.96 26.55 -10.41
C SER A 50 -22.98 28.07 -10.55
N ASP A 51 -24.08 28.68 -10.11
CA ASP A 51 -24.24 30.14 -10.01
C ASP A 51 -23.30 30.80 -8.99
N ARG A 52 -22.58 30.02 -8.17
CA ARG A 52 -21.66 30.54 -7.14
C ARG A 52 -20.34 31.05 -7.72
N PHE A 53 -19.97 30.56 -8.90
CA PHE A 53 -18.71 30.90 -9.56
C PHE A 53 -18.97 31.71 -10.84
N SER A 54 -18.05 32.61 -11.16
CA SER A 54 -18.12 33.43 -12.37
C SER A 54 -18.21 32.59 -13.64
N GLU A 55 -17.52 31.46 -13.65
CA GLU A 55 -17.45 30.51 -14.76
C GLU A 55 -18.82 29.92 -15.06
N GLY A 56 -19.56 29.47 -14.04
CA GLY A 56 -20.92 28.96 -14.19
C GLY A 56 -21.93 30.04 -14.60
N GLN A 57 -21.82 31.25 -14.03
CA GLN A 57 -22.67 32.39 -14.44
C GLN A 57 -22.44 32.78 -15.91
N GLN A 58 -21.18 32.85 -16.34
CA GLN A 58 -20.81 33.15 -17.72
C GLN A 58 -21.28 32.06 -18.68
N LEU A 59 -21.14 30.79 -18.28
CA LEU A 59 -21.64 29.66 -19.06
C LEU A 59 -23.17 29.75 -19.24
N ALA A 60 -23.92 29.97 -18.16
CA ALA A 60 -25.38 30.09 -18.23
C ALA A 60 -25.83 31.27 -19.11
N ALA A 61 -25.17 32.42 -18.98
CA ALA A 61 -25.46 33.59 -19.81
C ALA A 61 -25.15 33.35 -21.29
N ALA A 62 -24.04 32.68 -21.60
CA ALA A 62 -23.65 32.35 -22.96
C ALA A 62 -24.59 31.32 -23.60
N LEU A 63 -25.02 30.30 -22.85
CA LEU A 63 -25.99 29.32 -23.32
C LEU A 63 -27.36 29.98 -23.59
N GLU A 64 -27.80 30.90 -22.74
CA GLU A 64 -29.04 31.65 -22.98
C GLU A 64 -28.92 32.56 -24.21
N ALA A 65 -27.77 33.21 -24.41
CA ALA A 65 -27.50 34.01 -25.60
C ALA A 65 -27.54 33.17 -26.89
N LEU A 66 -27.00 31.94 -26.87
CA LEU A 66 -27.07 31.02 -28.00
C LEU A 66 -28.50 30.58 -28.31
N ARG A 67 -29.30 30.33 -27.27
CA ARG A 67 -30.73 29.99 -27.40
C ARG A 67 -31.52 31.12 -28.05
N ILE A 68 -31.29 32.36 -27.61
CA ILE A 68 -31.90 33.57 -28.18
C ILE A 68 -31.43 33.81 -29.63
N GLY A 69 -30.17 33.46 -29.93
CA GLY A 69 -29.55 33.58 -31.26
C GLY A 69 -30.08 32.64 -32.35
N GLY A 70 -31.11 31.84 -32.07
CA GLY A 70 -31.79 31.00 -33.07
C GLY A 70 -31.26 29.57 -33.19
N HIS A 71 -30.35 29.14 -32.29
CA HIS A 71 -29.89 27.75 -32.24
C HIS A 71 -30.84 26.91 -31.37
N ALA A 72 -31.87 26.32 -31.99
CA ALA A 72 -32.88 25.51 -31.30
C ALA A 72 -32.31 24.20 -30.72
N SER A 73 -31.23 23.68 -31.31
CA SER A 73 -30.50 22.49 -30.85
C SER A 73 -29.03 22.84 -30.68
N ILE A 74 -28.49 22.58 -29.48
CA ILE A 74 -27.09 22.84 -29.12
C ILE A 74 -26.13 21.94 -29.92
N ALA A 75 -26.60 20.77 -30.36
CA ALA A 75 -25.80 19.84 -31.15
C ALA A 75 -25.31 20.46 -32.47
N ASP A 76 -26.12 21.32 -33.08
CA ASP A 76 -25.86 21.95 -34.39
C ASP A 76 -25.01 23.22 -34.30
N VAL A 77 -24.67 23.66 -33.08
CA VAL A 77 -23.84 24.84 -32.85
C VAL A 77 -22.38 24.52 -33.22
N PRO A 78 -21.75 25.30 -34.13
CA PRO A 78 -20.33 25.20 -34.42
C PRO A 78 -19.46 25.37 -33.16
N ALA A 79 -18.36 24.62 -33.08
CA ALA A 79 -17.55 24.57 -31.86
C ALA A 79 -16.92 25.91 -31.46
N ASP A 80 -16.66 26.79 -32.43
CA ASP A 80 -16.14 28.15 -32.25
C ASP A 80 -17.14 29.11 -31.57
N LYS A 81 -18.42 28.77 -31.56
CA LYS A 81 -19.49 29.56 -30.91
C LYS A 81 -19.89 29.05 -29.55
N LEU A 82 -19.43 27.86 -29.16
CA LEU A 82 -19.74 27.30 -27.86
C LEU A 82 -18.97 28.07 -26.75
N PRO A 83 -19.56 28.23 -25.56
CA PRO A 83 -18.86 28.85 -24.44
C PRO A 83 -17.65 28.03 -24.02
N HIS A 84 -16.59 28.71 -23.58
CA HIS A 84 -15.36 28.10 -23.10
C HIS A 84 -15.24 28.22 -21.58
N VAL A 85 -14.88 27.12 -20.92
CA VAL A 85 -14.54 27.10 -19.49
C VAL A 85 -13.14 26.53 -19.35
N SER A 86 -12.25 27.26 -18.67
CA SER A 86 -10.85 26.87 -18.50
C SER A 86 -10.56 26.27 -17.13
N VAL A 87 -9.84 25.16 -17.10
CA VAL A 87 -9.38 24.47 -15.89
C VAL A 87 -7.87 24.24 -15.98
N VAL A 88 -7.19 24.48 -14.86
CA VAL A 88 -5.73 24.30 -14.76
C VAL A 88 -5.40 23.28 -13.68
N ASN A 89 -4.36 22.50 -13.93
CA ASN A 89 -3.78 21.48 -13.05
C ASN A 89 -4.72 20.28 -12.83
N ILE A 90 -4.43 19.19 -13.54
CA ILE A 90 -5.17 17.91 -13.45
C ILE A 90 -4.61 16.96 -12.38
N GLY A 91 -3.66 17.42 -11.56
CA GLY A 91 -2.98 16.64 -10.53
C GLY A 91 -1.56 16.20 -10.92
N ARG A 92 -0.85 15.59 -9.97
CA ARG A 92 0.53 15.09 -10.13
C ARG A 92 0.51 13.71 -10.80
N THR A 93 0.66 13.69 -12.12
CA THR A 93 0.69 12.45 -12.93
C THR A 93 2.12 12.12 -13.37
N ALA A 94 2.38 10.87 -13.79
CA ALA A 94 3.68 10.51 -14.38
C ALA A 94 3.81 10.91 -15.86
N ILE A 95 2.79 11.58 -16.42
CA ILE A 95 2.76 11.91 -17.85
C ILE A 95 3.47 13.23 -18.08
N THR A 96 4.58 13.18 -18.83
CA THR A 96 5.33 14.37 -19.25
C THR A 96 5.01 14.83 -20.67
N LYS A 97 4.48 13.94 -21.51
CA LYS A 97 4.15 14.24 -22.91
C LYS A 97 2.75 14.84 -23.04
N ALA A 98 2.66 16.04 -23.64
CA ALA A 98 1.42 16.75 -23.93
C ALA A 98 0.33 15.88 -24.60
N ALA A 99 0.68 15.14 -25.67
CA ALA A 99 -0.27 14.28 -26.38
C ALA A 99 -0.86 13.17 -25.48
N SER A 100 -0.03 12.59 -24.60
CA SER A 100 -0.49 11.57 -23.65
C SER A 100 -1.36 12.18 -22.55
N LEU A 101 -1.11 13.43 -22.17
CA LEU A 101 -1.95 14.18 -21.22
C LEU A 101 -3.32 14.47 -21.84
N LYS A 102 -3.34 14.89 -23.12
CA LYS A 102 -4.58 15.08 -23.90
C LYS A 102 -5.44 13.81 -23.87
N ASN A 103 -4.84 12.66 -24.15
CA ASN A 103 -5.54 11.38 -24.14
C ASN A 103 -6.01 10.95 -22.73
N LEU A 104 -5.22 11.22 -21.68
CA LEU A 104 -5.62 10.92 -20.30
C LEU A 104 -6.87 11.72 -19.90
N VAL A 105 -6.89 13.02 -20.22
CA VAL A 105 -8.05 13.89 -19.95
C VAL A 105 -9.25 13.45 -20.78
N ALA A 106 -9.05 13.10 -22.05
CA ALA A 106 -10.10 12.53 -22.88
C ALA A 106 -10.69 11.25 -22.27
N ASP A 107 -9.85 10.31 -21.80
CA ASP A 107 -10.28 9.08 -21.13
C ASP A 107 -11.09 9.38 -19.86
N PHE A 108 -10.63 10.33 -19.03
CA PHE A 108 -11.35 10.78 -17.84
C PHE A 108 -12.74 11.35 -18.20
N LEU A 109 -12.81 12.24 -19.19
CA LEU A 109 -14.07 12.82 -19.64
C LEU A 109 -14.99 11.77 -20.26
N ARG A 110 -14.47 10.83 -21.06
CA ARG A 110 -15.25 9.70 -21.59
C ARG A 110 -15.86 8.85 -20.48
N ALA A 111 -15.08 8.53 -19.45
CA ALA A 111 -15.58 7.79 -18.29
C ALA A 111 -16.65 8.56 -17.51
N LEU A 112 -16.47 9.89 -17.35
CA LEU A 112 -17.52 10.75 -16.80
C LEU A 112 -18.76 10.75 -17.68
N HIS A 113 -18.67 10.65 -19.01
CA HIS A 113 -19.84 10.54 -19.88
C HIS A 113 -20.42 9.11 -19.96
N GLY A 114 -19.82 8.15 -19.25
CA GLY A 114 -20.24 6.75 -19.29
C GLY A 114 -19.86 6.02 -20.57
N LEU A 115 -18.97 6.60 -21.39
CA LEU A 115 -18.43 6.01 -22.61
C LEU A 115 -17.26 5.06 -22.29
N ASP A 116 -16.90 4.18 -23.22
CA ASP A 116 -15.69 3.36 -23.11
C ASP A 116 -14.43 4.23 -23.24
N LEU A 117 -13.39 3.90 -22.46
CA LEU A 117 -12.05 4.47 -22.67
C LEU A 117 -11.55 4.15 -24.08
N ASP A 118 -10.61 4.95 -24.58
CA ASP A 118 -10.06 4.76 -25.92
C ASP A 118 -9.42 3.37 -26.08
N VAL A 119 -8.73 2.91 -25.02
CA VAL A 119 -8.14 1.58 -24.95
C VAL A 119 -8.99 0.67 -24.08
N ALA A 120 -9.57 -0.37 -24.67
CA ALA A 120 -10.42 -1.36 -23.98
C ALA A 120 -9.76 -2.08 -22.79
N ARG A 121 -8.43 -2.06 -22.69
CA ARG A 121 -7.66 -2.58 -21.56
C ARG A 121 -6.57 -1.58 -21.21
N PRO A 122 -6.88 -0.53 -20.45
CA PRO A 122 -5.91 0.51 -20.14
C PRO A 122 -4.74 -0.09 -19.34
N PRO A 123 -3.49 0.34 -19.61
CA PRO A 123 -2.36 -0.01 -18.76
C PRO A 123 -2.60 0.44 -17.31
N ILE A 124 -2.07 -0.31 -16.33
CA ILE A 124 -2.17 0.06 -14.91
C ILE A 124 -1.66 1.48 -14.63
N ALA A 125 -0.59 1.92 -15.31
CA ALA A 125 -0.09 3.28 -15.17
C ALA A 125 -1.15 4.33 -15.61
N ASN A 126 -1.91 4.05 -16.67
CA ASN A 126 -3.00 4.92 -17.11
C ASN A 126 -4.15 4.92 -16.09
N LEU A 127 -4.51 3.76 -15.53
CA LEU A 127 -5.51 3.68 -14.45
C LEU A 127 -5.08 4.44 -13.19
N ALA A 128 -3.79 4.38 -12.83
CA ALA A 128 -3.26 5.14 -11.69
C ALA A 128 -3.32 6.65 -11.96
N ASN A 129 -2.93 7.10 -13.16
CA ASN A 129 -3.09 8.50 -13.55
C ASN A 129 -4.56 8.94 -13.57
N LEU A 130 -5.48 8.09 -14.05
CA LEU A 130 -6.91 8.38 -14.01
C LEU A 130 -7.44 8.53 -12.58
N ALA A 131 -6.93 7.71 -11.63
CA ALA A 131 -7.26 7.87 -10.22
C ALA A 131 -6.78 9.22 -9.68
N VAL A 132 -5.58 9.69 -10.07
CA VAL A 132 -5.09 11.05 -9.72
C VAL A 132 -6.03 12.13 -10.26
N VAL A 133 -6.41 12.05 -11.53
CA VAL A 133 -7.29 13.05 -12.16
C VAL A 133 -8.68 13.04 -11.52
N ALA A 134 -9.21 11.86 -11.22
CA ALA A 134 -10.51 11.73 -10.57
C ALA A 134 -10.51 12.22 -9.12
N ASP A 135 -9.42 12.05 -8.38
CA ASP A 135 -9.26 12.68 -7.06
C ASP A 135 -9.24 14.20 -7.17
N ARG A 136 -8.44 14.72 -8.11
CA ARG A 136 -8.32 16.16 -8.37
C ARG A 136 -9.66 16.83 -8.67
N PHE A 137 -10.53 16.14 -9.41
CA PHE A 137 -11.84 16.64 -9.80
C PHE A 137 -13.00 16.07 -8.97
N ASP A 138 -12.73 15.51 -7.79
CA ASP A 138 -13.75 14.96 -6.87
C ASP A 138 -14.81 14.10 -7.59
N ALA A 139 -14.31 13.12 -8.36
CA ALA A 139 -15.07 12.21 -9.22
C ALA A 139 -14.77 10.74 -8.94
N LEU A 140 -14.08 10.45 -7.83
CA LEU A 140 -13.61 9.11 -7.47
C LEU A 140 -14.73 8.09 -7.31
N ALA A 141 -15.84 8.46 -6.65
CA ALA A 141 -16.95 7.56 -6.42
C ALA A 141 -17.54 7.03 -7.75
N HIS A 142 -17.70 7.93 -8.72
CA HIS A 142 -18.17 7.57 -10.06
C HIS A 142 -17.12 6.74 -10.80
N LEU A 143 -15.86 7.19 -10.82
CA LEU A 143 -14.82 6.51 -11.59
C LEU A 143 -14.47 5.12 -11.02
N SER A 144 -14.46 4.96 -9.70
CA SER A 144 -14.35 3.66 -9.03
C SER A 144 -15.45 2.71 -9.49
N THR A 145 -16.71 3.17 -9.46
CA THR A 145 -17.87 2.37 -9.90
C THR A 145 -17.75 2.00 -11.39
N TYR A 146 -17.35 2.95 -12.24
CA TYR A 146 -17.13 2.74 -13.66
C TYR A 146 -16.06 1.67 -13.91
N VAL A 147 -14.88 1.82 -13.28
CA VAL A 147 -13.75 0.91 -13.47
C VAL A 147 -14.10 -0.49 -12.98
N ARG A 148 -14.73 -0.63 -11.81
CA ARG A 148 -15.14 -1.94 -11.26
C ARG A 148 -16.17 -2.65 -12.13
N LYS A 149 -17.08 -1.91 -12.76
CA LYS A 149 -18.11 -2.49 -13.66
C LYS A 149 -17.53 -2.93 -15.00
N ARG A 150 -16.65 -2.12 -15.61
CA ARG A 150 -16.15 -2.37 -16.98
C ARG A 150 -14.87 -3.20 -17.02
N TYR A 151 -14.03 -3.12 -16.01
CA TYR A 151 -12.73 -3.80 -16.00
C TYR A 151 -12.65 -4.84 -14.90
N ASN A 152 -12.45 -6.09 -15.30
CA ASN A 152 -12.14 -7.15 -14.36
C ASN A 152 -10.66 -7.06 -13.95
N LEU A 153 -10.39 -6.26 -12.91
CA LEU A 153 -9.03 -5.97 -12.44
C LEU A 153 -8.29 -7.23 -11.94
N ASN A 154 -9.02 -8.26 -11.50
CA ASN A 154 -8.43 -9.55 -11.12
C ASN A 154 -7.81 -10.26 -12.33
N VAL A 155 -8.38 -10.10 -13.54
CA VAL A 155 -7.81 -10.61 -14.80
C VAL A 155 -6.58 -9.81 -15.22
N LEU A 156 -6.55 -8.50 -14.94
CA LEU A 156 -5.36 -7.67 -15.17
C LEU A 156 -4.19 -8.10 -14.26
N ASP A 157 -4.49 -8.57 -13.04
CA ASP A 157 -3.46 -9.05 -12.12
C ASP A 157 -2.91 -10.43 -12.52
N ALA A 158 -3.79 -11.35 -12.94
CA ALA A 158 -3.42 -12.72 -13.31
C ALA A 158 -2.54 -12.81 -14.57
N LYS A 159 -2.71 -11.91 -15.55
CA LYS A 159 -1.93 -11.92 -16.80
C LYS A 159 -0.46 -11.53 -16.62
N THR A 160 -0.11 -10.91 -15.49
CA THR A 160 1.30 -10.63 -15.14
C THR A 160 2.11 -11.91 -14.87
N LYS A 161 1.46 -13.07 -14.71
CA LYS A 161 2.12 -14.37 -14.47
C LYS A 161 2.78 -14.99 -15.72
N GLY A 162 2.55 -14.46 -16.93
CA GLY A 162 2.99 -15.07 -18.19
C GLY A 162 4.47 -14.91 -18.54
N LYS A 163 5.17 -13.92 -17.97
CA LYS A 163 6.63 -13.73 -18.06
C LYS A 163 7.10 -13.10 -16.75
N SER A 164 7.92 -13.81 -15.98
CA SER A 164 8.34 -13.49 -14.62
C SER A 164 9.34 -12.33 -14.56
N THR A 165 8.93 -11.12 -14.94
CA THR A 165 9.65 -9.92 -14.53
C THR A 165 9.23 -9.58 -13.10
N PRO A 166 10.18 -9.40 -12.16
CA PRO A 166 9.84 -9.01 -10.80
C PRO A 166 9.05 -7.69 -10.81
N LEU A 167 7.97 -7.62 -10.03
CA LEU A 167 7.19 -6.40 -9.86
C LEU A 167 8.09 -5.29 -9.32
N THR A 168 8.23 -4.20 -10.07
CA THR A 168 8.95 -3.00 -9.65
C THR A 168 8.18 -2.27 -8.56
N GLU A 169 8.88 -1.49 -7.73
CA GLU A 169 8.26 -0.68 -6.68
C GLU A 169 7.19 0.26 -7.25
N GLU A 170 7.50 0.95 -8.35
CA GLU A 170 6.55 1.83 -9.02
C GLU A 170 5.25 1.08 -9.39
N ARG A 171 5.36 -0.16 -9.88
CA ARG A 171 4.19 -0.97 -10.23
C ARG A 171 3.40 -1.38 -9.00
N ILE A 172 4.08 -1.67 -7.89
CA ILE A 172 3.44 -2.00 -6.60
C ILE A 172 2.68 -0.77 -6.08
N ARG A 173 3.32 0.40 -6.06
CA ARG A 173 2.72 1.68 -5.66
C ARG A 173 1.52 2.07 -6.52
N GLN A 174 1.62 1.94 -7.85
CA GLN A 174 0.48 2.18 -8.77
C GLN A 174 -0.72 1.28 -8.43
N LYS A 175 -0.49 -0.02 -8.21
CA LYS A 175 -1.58 -0.95 -7.88
C LYS A 175 -2.14 -0.71 -6.48
N LEU A 176 -1.31 -0.37 -5.49
CA LEU A 176 -1.77 0.04 -4.16
C LEU A 176 -2.64 1.30 -4.25
N PHE A 177 -2.17 2.32 -4.96
CA PHE A 177 -2.88 3.59 -5.16
C PHE A 177 -4.24 3.37 -5.83
N ILE A 178 -4.28 2.62 -6.93
CA ILE A 178 -5.54 2.21 -7.56
C ILE A 178 -6.43 1.44 -6.58
N GLY A 179 -5.85 0.54 -5.77
CA GLY A 179 -6.57 -0.22 -4.77
C GLY A 179 -7.27 0.64 -3.73
N LEU A 180 -6.61 1.69 -3.26
CA LEU A 180 -7.15 2.65 -2.30
C LEU A 180 -8.24 3.50 -2.92
N TYR A 181 -7.97 4.08 -4.09
CA TYR A 181 -8.84 5.08 -4.72
C TYR A 181 -10.06 4.48 -5.44
N PHE A 182 -9.92 3.28 -5.99
CA PHE A 182 -11.03 2.58 -6.66
C PHE A 182 -11.68 1.50 -5.80
N ASP A 183 -11.38 1.45 -4.50
CA ASP A 183 -11.97 0.50 -3.54
C ASP A 183 -11.82 -0.96 -3.99
N ILE A 184 -10.57 -1.41 -4.08
CA ILE A 184 -10.20 -2.80 -4.42
C ILE A 184 -9.42 -3.39 -3.23
N PRO A 185 -10.12 -3.92 -2.21
CA PRO A 185 -9.52 -4.34 -0.95
C PRO A 185 -8.35 -5.32 -1.11
N LEU A 186 -8.47 -6.28 -2.03
CA LEU A 186 -7.42 -7.28 -2.28
C LEU A 186 -6.10 -6.66 -2.75
N TRP A 187 -6.16 -5.58 -3.53
CA TRP A 187 -4.97 -4.88 -3.98
C TRP A 187 -4.35 -4.05 -2.86
N VAL A 188 -5.18 -3.42 -2.03
CA VAL A 188 -4.71 -2.69 -0.84
C VAL A 188 -3.89 -3.61 0.05
N THR A 189 -4.46 -4.75 0.43
CA THR A 189 -3.79 -5.70 1.34
C THR A 189 -2.53 -6.31 0.71
N LYS A 190 -2.64 -6.81 -0.52
CA LYS A 190 -1.51 -7.47 -1.20
C LYS A 190 -0.33 -6.51 -1.46
N TYR A 191 -0.60 -5.31 -1.98
CA TYR A 191 0.47 -4.41 -2.43
C TYR A 191 1.06 -3.58 -1.30
N SER A 192 0.30 -3.27 -0.24
CA SER A 192 0.89 -2.73 1.00
C SER A 192 1.83 -3.76 1.66
N LYS A 193 1.43 -5.03 1.72
CA LYS A 193 2.30 -6.11 2.21
C LYS A 193 3.61 -6.21 1.43
N HIS A 194 3.55 -6.10 0.09
CA HIS A 194 4.75 -6.10 -0.73
C HIS A 194 5.72 -4.98 -0.37
N LEU A 195 5.24 -3.75 -0.14
CA LEU A 195 6.09 -2.63 0.28
C LEU A 195 6.67 -2.87 1.68
N ILE A 196 5.83 -3.28 2.65
CA ILE A 196 6.27 -3.58 4.02
C ILE A 196 7.41 -4.61 4.02
N MET A 197 7.32 -5.66 3.20
CA MET A 197 8.33 -6.71 3.13
C MET A 197 9.60 -6.28 2.40
N ARG A 198 9.48 -5.61 1.25
CA ARG A 198 10.59 -5.32 0.34
C ARG A 198 11.35 -4.04 0.63
N ASP A 199 10.83 -3.21 1.54
CA ASP A 199 11.26 -1.83 1.72
C ASP A 199 10.80 -0.93 0.57
N SER A 200 11.00 0.38 0.74
CA SER A 200 10.82 1.37 -0.33
C SER A 200 12.02 2.30 -0.39
N VAL A 201 12.37 2.72 -1.61
CA VAL A 201 13.37 3.78 -1.79
C VAL A 201 12.94 5.07 -1.07
N GLN A 202 11.64 5.39 -1.05
CA GLN A 202 11.10 6.58 -0.37
C GLN A 202 11.25 6.54 1.15
N TRP A 203 11.49 5.37 1.75
CA TRP A 203 11.64 5.23 3.21
C TRP A 203 13.08 5.45 3.68
N GLN A 204 14.02 5.63 2.77
CA GLN A 204 15.42 5.79 3.11
C GLN A 204 15.70 7.22 3.64
N PRO A 205 16.49 7.37 4.72
CA PRO A 205 16.77 8.68 5.32
C PRO A 205 17.40 9.71 4.37
N GLU A 206 18.10 9.24 3.34
CA GLU A 206 18.80 10.09 2.36
C GLU A 206 17.90 10.53 1.19
N THR A 207 16.67 10.03 1.10
CA THR A 207 15.77 10.36 -0.01
C THR A 207 15.07 11.68 0.24
N GLU A 208 15.38 12.66 -0.61
CA GLU A 208 14.67 13.95 -0.61
C GLU A 208 13.27 13.82 -1.22
N GLU A 209 12.33 14.59 -0.67
CA GLU A 209 10.96 14.67 -1.18
C GLU A 209 10.92 15.27 -2.59
N ASP A 210 10.57 14.45 -3.57
CA ASP A 210 10.43 14.87 -4.96
C ASP A 210 8.95 15.09 -5.32
N HIS A 211 8.51 16.34 -5.18
CA HIS A 211 7.14 16.75 -5.52
C HIS A 211 6.82 16.73 -7.03
N THR A 212 7.79 16.44 -7.90
CA THR A 212 7.55 16.29 -9.35
C THR A 212 7.03 14.90 -9.70
N LYS A 213 7.28 13.91 -8.84
CA LYS A 213 6.81 12.54 -9.04
C LYS A 213 5.30 12.46 -9.01
N ALA A 214 4.77 11.42 -9.63
CA ALA A 214 3.35 11.12 -9.60
C ALA A 214 2.85 10.86 -8.18
N LEU A 215 1.56 11.14 -7.93
CA LEU A 215 0.97 11.12 -6.60
C LEU A 215 1.09 9.76 -5.87
N TRP A 216 1.15 8.63 -6.58
CA TRP A 216 1.32 7.31 -5.95
C TRP A 216 2.70 7.08 -5.30
N TRP A 217 3.65 7.99 -5.49
CA TRP A 217 4.89 7.98 -4.72
C TRP A 217 4.69 8.51 -3.29
N ASP A 218 3.62 9.29 -3.07
CA ASP A 218 3.22 9.83 -1.77
C ASP A 218 1.83 9.27 -1.42
N ILE A 219 1.77 8.01 -0.96
CA ILE A 219 0.49 7.33 -0.73
C ILE A 219 -0.30 8.07 0.38
N PRO A 220 -1.54 8.52 0.11
CA PRO A 220 -2.26 9.43 1.00
C PRO A 220 -2.89 8.72 2.21
N ASN A 221 -3.62 9.50 3.01
CA ASN A 221 -4.41 9.06 4.17
C ASN A 221 -3.59 8.47 5.33
N GLY A 222 -2.29 8.73 5.39
CA GLY A 222 -1.38 8.17 6.41
C GLY A 222 -1.14 6.66 6.24
N VAL A 223 -1.43 6.13 5.05
CA VAL A 223 -1.16 4.72 4.70
C VAL A 223 0.34 4.47 4.60
N GLU A 224 1.09 5.43 4.06
CA GLU A 224 2.55 5.36 3.95
C GLU A 224 3.21 5.18 5.33
N ASP A 225 2.91 6.09 6.26
CA ASP A 225 3.43 6.06 7.65
C ASP A 225 3.08 4.76 8.38
N GLU A 226 1.85 4.26 8.17
CA GLU A 226 1.42 2.99 8.74
C GLU A 226 2.24 1.81 8.20
N MET A 227 2.57 1.78 6.91
CA MET A 227 3.41 0.72 6.33
C MET A 227 4.83 0.77 6.89
N ILE A 228 5.41 1.97 7.04
CA ILE A 228 6.71 2.18 7.67
C ILE A 228 6.68 1.66 9.11
N GLN A 229 5.70 2.08 9.90
CA GLN A 229 5.58 1.67 11.30
C GLN A 229 5.40 0.16 11.45
N ARG A 230 4.62 -0.48 10.56
CA ARG A 230 4.46 -1.94 10.54
C ARG A 230 5.76 -2.65 10.27
N ARG A 231 6.52 -2.18 9.28
CA ARG A 231 7.83 -2.73 8.93
C ARG A 231 8.79 -2.66 10.12
N GLU A 232 8.86 -1.51 10.80
CA GLU A 232 9.71 -1.34 11.98
C GLU A 232 9.39 -2.36 13.08
N TYR A 233 8.11 -2.53 13.41
CA TYR A 233 7.68 -3.49 14.43
C TYR A 233 7.94 -4.96 14.04
N ILE A 234 7.86 -5.29 12.75
CA ILE A 234 8.25 -6.61 12.23
C ILE A 234 9.75 -6.83 12.43
N LEU A 235 10.59 -5.85 12.06
CA LEU A 235 12.04 -5.92 12.26
C LEU A 235 12.40 -5.99 13.75
N GLU A 236 11.73 -5.20 14.61
CA GLU A 236 11.87 -5.26 16.07
C GLU A 236 11.53 -6.67 16.59
N THR A 237 10.48 -7.30 16.06
CA THR A 237 10.08 -8.66 16.42
C THR A 237 11.16 -9.68 16.06
N ILE A 238 11.71 -9.62 14.84
CA ILE A 238 12.81 -10.49 14.40
C ILE A 238 14.05 -10.28 15.27
N ASN A 239 14.40 -9.03 15.56
CA ASN A 239 15.52 -8.71 16.45
C ASN A 239 15.28 -9.23 17.88
N SER A 240 14.05 -9.15 18.39
CA SER A 240 13.71 -9.68 19.72
C SER A 240 13.87 -11.19 19.82
N LEU A 241 13.63 -11.93 18.73
CA LEU A 241 13.86 -13.37 18.65
C LEU A 241 15.36 -13.69 18.70
N GLN A 242 16.18 -12.95 17.94
CA GLN A 242 17.64 -13.08 18.00
C GLN A 242 18.17 -12.75 19.41
N ALA A 243 17.71 -11.64 19.99
CA ALA A 243 18.09 -11.20 21.33
C ALA A 243 17.66 -12.22 22.40
N HIS A 244 16.51 -12.87 22.24
CA HIS A 244 16.05 -13.94 23.12
C HIS A 244 17.09 -15.06 23.22
N PHE A 245 17.55 -15.59 22.09
CA PHE A 245 18.55 -16.65 22.11
C PHE A 245 19.88 -16.18 22.71
N LEU A 246 20.37 -14.99 22.35
CA LEU A 246 21.61 -14.47 22.94
C LEU A 246 21.51 -14.29 24.47
N ARG A 247 20.39 -13.74 24.97
CA ARG A 247 20.12 -13.63 26.41
C ARG A 247 20.08 -14.99 27.08
N LEU A 248 19.37 -15.94 26.48
CA LEU A 248 19.18 -17.27 27.04
C LEU A 248 20.52 -17.98 27.37
N TYR A 249 21.51 -17.86 26.49
CA TYR A 249 22.84 -18.46 26.69
C TYR A 249 23.83 -17.56 27.45
N THR A 250 23.47 -16.30 27.76
CA THR A 250 24.32 -15.38 28.56
C THR A 250 23.85 -15.20 30.01
N THR A 251 22.63 -15.63 30.35
CA THR A 251 22.08 -15.57 31.73
C THR A 251 22.82 -16.43 32.74
N GLY A 252 23.57 -17.43 32.27
CA GLY A 252 24.23 -18.44 33.12
C GLY A 252 23.31 -19.61 33.51
N GLU A 253 22.03 -19.58 33.14
CA GLU A 253 21.13 -20.73 33.29
C GLU A 253 21.47 -21.81 32.25
N ARG A 254 21.66 -23.05 32.73
CA ARG A 254 22.04 -24.17 31.87
C ARG A 254 20.94 -24.51 30.87
N GLN A 255 21.26 -24.42 29.59
CA GLN A 255 20.34 -24.71 28.48
C GLN A 255 20.46 -26.16 28.01
N CYS A 256 21.67 -26.72 28.03
CA CYS A 256 21.91 -28.13 27.79
C CYS A 256 21.28 -29.02 28.88
N LYS A 257 20.19 -29.74 28.55
CA LYS A 257 19.41 -30.58 29.47
C LYS A 257 19.22 -32.03 29.00
N LEU A 258 20.28 -32.69 28.53
CA LEU A 258 20.19 -34.06 28.00
C LEU A 258 20.65 -35.13 29.02
N GLY A 259 19.66 -35.92 29.49
CA GLY A 259 19.77 -37.33 29.93
C GLY A 259 20.58 -37.66 31.18
N TYR A 260 21.87 -37.34 31.19
CA TYR A 260 22.80 -37.77 32.25
C TYR A 260 23.69 -36.65 32.78
N ASP A 261 23.94 -35.57 32.02
CA ASP A 261 24.70 -34.40 32.49
C ASP A 261 24.32 -33.12 31.72
N THR A 262 24.26 -31.99 32.43
CA THR A 262 24.18 -30.67 31.82
C THR A 262 25.61 -30.16 31.54
N SER A 263 25.90 -29.70 30.32
CA SER A 263 27.26 -29.26 29.95
C SER A 263 27.36 -27.75 29.75
N LEU A 264 28.11 -27.07 30.63
CA LEU A 264 28.46 -25.65 30.48
C LEU A 264 29.36 -25.41 29.24
N GLN A 265 30.15 -26.42 28.87
CA GLN A 265 30.98 -26.39 27.67
C GLN A 265 30.10 -26.39 26.41
N CYS A 266 29.00 -27.15 26.43
CA CYS A 266 28.01 -27.14 25.34
C CYS A 266 27.36 -25.76 25.21
N ASP A 267 26.88 -25.18 26.31
CA ASP A 267 26.25 -23.85 26.27
C ASP A 267 27.22 -22.77 25.77
N SER A 268 28.48 -22.80 26.20
CA SER A 268 29.53 -21.87 25.75
C SER A 268 29.86 -22.05 24.26
N PHE A 269 29.94 -23.30 23.79
CA PHE A 269 30.15 -23.61 22.38
C PHE A 269 28.99 -23.11 21.52
N GLN A 270 27.75 -23.36 21.94
CA GLN A 270 26.55 -22.91 21.22
C GLN A 270 26.46 -21.38 21.17
N LEU A 271 26.78 -20.69 22.27
CA LEU A 271 26.86 -19.22 22.27
C LEU A 271 27.89 -18.70 21.26
N GLY A 272 29.08 -19.31 21.20
CA GLY A 272 30.12 -18.95 20.23
C GLY A 272 29.67 -19.14 18.78
N GLU A 273 29.06 -20.28 18.47
CA GLU A 273 28.52 -20.57 17.14
C GLU A 273 27.35 -19.64 16.77
N MET A 274 26.48 -19.29 17.73
CA MET A 274 25.40 -18.33 17.54
C MET A 274 25.92 -16.94 17.17
N VAL A 275 26.89 -16.43 17.94
CA VAL A 275 27.50 -15.11 17.68
C VAL A 275 28.19 -15.11 16.32
N ARG A 276 28.96 -16.16 16.00
CA ARG A 276 29.61 -16.32 14.70
C ARG A 276 28.58 -16.33 13.56
N PHE A 277 27.47 -17.05 13.73
CA PHE A 277 26.41 -17.13 12.74
C PHE A 277 25.71 -15.78 12.53
N PHE A 278 25.25 -15.12 13.60
CA PHE A 278 24.55 -13.84 13.49
C PHE A 278 25.44 -12.72 12.93
N HIS A 279 26.74 -12.75 13.26
CA HIS A 279 27.72 -11.87 12.63
C HIS A 279 27.87 -12.16 11.13
N LYS A 280 27.93 -13.44 10.74
CA LYS A 280 28.04 -13.85 9.32
C LYS A 280 26.85 -13.37 8.47
N ILE A 281 25.63 -13.36 9.02
CA ILE A 281 24.43 -12.88 8.31
C ILE A 281 24.19 -11.38 8.51
N ASP A 282 25.14 -10.65 9.11
CA ASP A 282 25.12 -9.20 9.32
C ASP A 282 23.94 -8.69 10.14
N THR A 283 23.59 -9.43 11.20
CA THR A 283 22.48 -9.10 12.13
C THR A 283 22.96 -8.81 13.55
N VAL A 284 24.24 -9.08 13.84
CA VAL A 284 24.92 -8.74 15.09
C VAL A 284 26.25 -8.10 14.79
N ARG A 285 26.51 -6.98 15.45
CA ARG A 285 27.81 -6.34 15.52
C ARG A 285 28.42 -6.55 16.90
N LEU A 286 29.64 -7.10 16.93
CA LEU A 286 30.45 -7.15 18.15
C LEU A 286 31.25 -5.86 18.25
N GLN A 287 30.86 -4.99 19.17
CA GLN A 287 31.53 -3.72 19.42
C GLN A 287 31.86 -3.60 20.91
N GLY A 288 33.09 -3.18 21.21
CA GLY A 288 33.50 -2.90 22.59
C GLY A 288 32.83 -1.64 23.12
N LYS A 289 32.36 -1.67 24.38
CA LYS A 289 31.69 -0.53 25.02
C LYS A 289 32.63 0.62 25.45
N ILE A 290 33.95 0.44 25.31
CA ILE A 290 34.96 1.43 25.75
C ILE A 290 34.88 2.70 24.88
N TYR A 291 34.59 2.54 23.59
CA TYR A 291 34.35 3.63 22.66
C TYR A 291 33.53 3.10 21.47
N ASP A 292 32.34 3.64 21.27
CA ASP A 292 31.47 3.35 20.12
C ASP A 292 30.92 4.68 19.60
N SER A 293 31.30 5.04 18.38
CA SER A 293 30.92 6.30 17.74
C SER A 293 29.87 6.09 16.64
N THR A 294 29.25 4.92 16.57
CA THR A 294 28.41 4.53 15.43
C THR A 294 27.04 4.09 15.88
N GLU A 295 26.00 4.82 15.46
CA GLU A 295 24.62 4.35 15.61
C GLU A 295 24.37 3.17 14.67
N PRO A 296 23.69 2.10 15.13
CA PRO A 296 23.33 0.99 14.27
C PRO A 296 22.33 1.45 13.22
N VAL A 297 22.63 1.18 11.95
CA VAL A 297 21.72 1.47 10.83
C VAL A 297 20.54 0.50 10.89
N TYR A 298 19.33 1.02 10.66
CA TYR A 298 18.14 0.17 10.49
C TYR A 298 18.33 -0.82 9.35
N TYR A 299 17.73 -2.01 9.45
CA TYR A 299 17.82 -3.00 8.37
C TYR A 299 17.11 -2.48 7.12
N LEU A 300 17.89 -2.21 6.07
CA LEU A 300 17.40 -1.83 4.75
C LEU A 300 17.38 -3.07 3.86
N GLY A 301 16.22 -3.39 3.29
CA GLY A 301 16.08 -4.51 2.35
C GLY A 301 14.98 -5.53 2.66
N ASP A 302 14.97 -6.63 1.91
CA ASP A 302 13.86 -7.58 1.91
C ASP A 302 13.81 -8.46 3.17
N ILE A 303 12.71 -8.38 3.92
CA ILE A 303 12.47 -9.19 5.13
C ILE A 303 12.44 -10.69 4.81
N GLU A 304 11.96 -11.09 3.63
CA GLU A 304 11.95 -12.50 3.21
C GLU A 304 13.39 -13.03 3.03
N ARG A 305 14.28 -12.20 2.48
CA ARG A 305 15.71 -12.51 2.38
C ARG A 305 16.36 -12.57 3.76
N LEU A 306 16.01 -11.65 4.67
CA LEU A 306 16.47 -11.69 6.05
C LEU A 306 16.10 -13.02 6.74
N LEU A 307 14.82 -13.41 6.69
CA LEU A 307 14.34 -14.67 7.25
C LEU A 307 15.03 -15.89 6.61
N THR A 308 15.27 -15.84 5.30
CA THR A 308 16.02 -16.88 4.58
C THR A 308 17.46 -16.99 5.11
N SER A 309 18.13 -15.88 5.39
CA SER A 309 19.47 -15.89 6.01
C SER A 309 19.44 -16.52 7.41
N PHE A 310 18.45 -16.20 8.25
CA PHE A 310 18.29 -16.85 9.56
C PHE A 310 18.10 -18.38 9.47
N ARG A 311 17.44 -18.87 8.41
CA ARG A 311 17.26 -20.31 8.17
C ARG A 311 18.54 -21.04 7.77
N GLN A 312 19.60 -20.32 7.39
CA GLN A 312 20.92 -20.91 7.08
C GLN A 312 21.72 -21.31 8.33
N CYS A 313 21.16 -21.15 9.53
CA CYS A 313 21.79 -21.61 10.77
C CYS A 313 22.14 -23.10 10.69
N SER A 314 23.40 -23.43 10.95
CA SER A 314 23.93 -24.78 10.98
C SER A 314 23.46 -25.53 12.24
N ASN A 315 23.46 -26.86 12.16
CA ASN A 315 23.18 -27.72 13.31
C ASN A 315 24.50 -28.20 13.95
N TYR A 316 25.39 -27.27 14.31
CA TYR A 316 26.66 -27.64 14.93
C TYR A 316 26.44 -28.25 16.31
N GLN A 317 27.12 -29.36 16.57
CA GLN A 317 27.04 -30.14 17.79
C GLN A 317 28.47 -30.31 18.34
N VAL A 318 28.61 -30.32 19.66
CA VAL A 318 29.90 -30.57 20.31
C VAL A 318 30.34 -32.02 20.11
N ASP A 319 29.38 -32.94 20.28
CA ASP A 319 29.55 -34.38 20.10
C ASP A 319 28.17 -35.03 19.80
N MET A 320 28.14 -36.36 19.67
CA MET A 320 26.91 -37.11 19.38
C MET A 320 25.87 -37.07 20.51
N ASN A 321 26.25 -36.75 21.75
CA ASN A 321 25.35 -36.69 22.90
C ASN A 321 24.59 -35.34 22.97
N HIS A 322 25.00 -34.33 22.18
CA HIS A 322 24.43 -32.98 22.21
C HIS A 322 23.61 -32.65 20.95
N ALA A 323 22.94 -33.66 20.37
CA ALA A 323 22.32 -33.54 19.05
C ALA A 323 21.20 -32.49 18.92
N HIS A 324 20.59 -32.09 20.06
CA HIS A 324 19.46 -31.16 20.14
C HIS A 324 19.77 -29.86 20.90
N CYS A 325 21.04 -29.63 21.26
CA CYS A 325 21.45 -28.39 21.93
C CYS A 325 21.65 -27.22 20.95
N GLY A 326 21.67 -27.50 19.65
CA GLY A 326 21.95 -26.55 18.58
C GLY A 326 20.85 -25.50 18.36
N LEU A 327 21.26 -24.26 18.08
CA LEU A 327 20.39 -23.11 17.76
C LEU A 327 19.30 -23.46 16.74
N ARG A 328 19.68 -24.15 15.66
CA ARG A 328 18.78 -24.46 14.53
C ARG A 328 17.48 -25.14 14.98
N SER A 329 17.59 -26.12 15.88
CA SER A 329 16.43 -26.91 16.35
C SER A 329 15.41 -26.06 17.10
N ARG A 330 15.86 -25.03 17.81
CA ARG A 330 15.03 -24.13 18.62
C ARG A 330 14.54 -22.92 17.82
N LEU A 331 15.35 -22.43 16.90
CA LEU A 331 15.08 -21.23 16.12
C LEU A 331 14.07 -21.46 14.99
N LEU A 332 14.17 -22.58 14.25
CA LEU A 332 13.34 -22.83 13.08
C LEU A 332 11.83 -22.80 13.37
N PRO A 333 11.30 -23.45 14.44
CA PRO A 333 9.87 -23.40 14.73
C PRO A 333 9.34 -21.98 14.96
N LEU A 334 10.16 -21.11 15.60
CA LEU A 334 9.81 -19.72 15.85
C LEU A 334 9.89 -18.87 14.57
N LEU A 335 10.85 -19.16 13.69
CA LEU A 335 10.91 -18.55 12.35
C LEU A 335 9.74 -18.98 11.47
N ASP A 336 9.30 -20.24 11.55
CA ASP A 336 8.11 -20.73 10.83
C ASP A 336 6.86 -20.01 11.31
N LEU A 337 6.72 -19.78 12.61
CA LEU A 337 5.63 -18.98 13.18
C LEU A 337 5.58 -17.57 12.59
N ILE A 338 6.72 -16.86 12.57
CA ILE A 338 6.82 -15.51 12.02
C ILE A 338 6.56 -15.53 10.51
N HIS A 339 7.19 -16.45 9.78
CA HIS A 339 7.10 -16.54 8.32
C HIS A 339 5.66 -16.82 7.85
N ASN A 340 4.90 -17.64 8.57
CA ASN A 340 3.51 -17.94 8.26
C ASN A 340 2.60 -16.70 8.24
N GLN A 341 2.95 -15.65 9.00
CA GLN A 341 2.21 -14.37 9.03
C GLN A 341 2.69 -13.38 7.96
N LEU A 342 3.93 -13.53 7.51
CA LEU A 342 4.59 -12.65 6.55
C LEU A 342 4.51 -13.13 5.09
N SER A 343 4.09 -14.38 4.84
CA SER A 343 4.00 -14.94 3.49
C SER A 343 3.20 -14.03 2.54
N VAL A 344 3.81 -13.67 1.41
CA VAL A 344 3.26 -12.71 0.44
C VAL A 344 1.98 -13.22 -0.24
N GLU A 345 1.79 -14.53 -0.27
CA GLU A 345 0.55 -15.12 -0.77
C GLU A 345 -0.61 -14.80 0.19
N THR A 346 -1.77 -14.47 -0.39
CA THR A 346 -2.96 -14.03 0.36
C THR A 346 -3.44 -15.14 1.30
N GLY A 347 -3.01 -15.06 2.55
CA GLY A 347 -3.38 -15.95 3.65
C GLY A 347 -4.41 -15.33 4.58
N SER A 348 -4.83 -16.10 5.58
CA SER A 348 -5.81 -15.64 6.58
C SER A 348 -5.23 -14.62 7.57
N LEU A 349 -3.92 -14.53 7.78
CA LEU A 349 -3.29 -13.58 8.72
C LEU A 349 -2.39 -12.66 7.91
N ASP A 350 -2.69 -11.36 7.87
CA ASP A 350 -1.96 -10.43 7.00
C ASP A 350 -1.48 -9.18 7.75
N ILE A 351 -0.22 -8.84 7.50
CA ILE A 351 0.43 -7.59 7.89
C ILE A 351 0.12 -6.44 6.92
N GLY A 352 -0.42 -6.74 5.74
CA GLY A 352 -0.92 -5.76 4.80
C GLY A 352 -2.10 -4.96 5.35
N ILE A 353 -2.38 -3.82 4.72
CA ILE A 353 -3.49 -2.95 5.08
C ILE A 353 -4.80 -3.57 4.59
N CYS A 354 -5.70 -3.84 5.52
CA CYS A 354 -7.06 -4.24 5.22
C CYS A 354 -7.89 -2.99 4.99
N ALA A 355 -8.45 -2.84 3.78
CA ALA A 355 -9.25 -1.66 3.45
C ALA A 355 -10.44 -1.49 4.41
N GLU A 356 -11.14 -2.57 4.78
CA GLU A 356 -12.31 -2.50 5.67
C GLU A 356 -11.95 -1.97 7.08
N CYS A 357 -10.99 -2.61 7.76
CA CYS A 357 -10.55 -2.18 9.09
C CYS A 357 -9.88 -0.80 9.07
N TRP A 358 -9.21 -0.44 7.98
CA TRP A 358 -8.58 0.87 7.83
C TRP A 358 -9.60 2.00 7.79
N HIS A 359 -10.75 1.80 7.13
CA HIS A 359 -11.79 2.81 7.06
C HIS A 359 -12.70 2.81 8.29
N ASN A 360 -13.08 1.63 8.79
CA ASN A 360 -14.11 1.52 9.83
C ASN A 360 -13.54 1.50 11.26
N ASP A 361 -12.37 0.91 11.45
CA ASP A 361 -11.83 0.56 12.78
C ASP A 361 -10.43 1.16 13.01
N ARG A 362 -10.08 2.27 12.36
CA ARG A 362 -8.72 2.81 12.29
C ARG A 362 -8.04 2.94 13.66
N ALA A 363 -8.75 3.43 14.68
CA ALA A 363 -8.20 3.63 16.02
C ALA A 363 -7.81 2.32 16.71
N GLU A 364 -8.55 1.23 16.45
CA GLU A 364 -8.26 -0.10 16.98
C GLU A 364 -7.40 -0.95 16.04
N TYR A 365 -7.27 -0.59 14.77
CA TYR A 365 -6.57 -1.37 13.77
C TYR A 365 -5.15 -0.87 13.49
N ALA A 366 -4.95 0.45 13.38
CA ALA A 366 -3.69 1.06 12.96
C ALA A 366 -2.59 0.90 14.02
N TRP A 367 -1.42 0.45 13.60
CA TRP A 367 -0.26 0.20 14.45
C TRP A 367 0.37 1.52 14.92
N SER A 368 0.25 2.58 14.12
CA SER A 368 0.66 3.94 14.46
C SER A 368 -0.17 4.61 15.58
N ILE A 369 -1.41 4.14 15.81
CA ILE A 369 -2.35 4.76 16.77
C ILE A 369 -2.56 3.88 17.99
N ALA A 370 -2.62 2.56 17.80
CA ALA A 370 -2.95 1.62 18.85
C ALA A 370 -1.89 1.58 19.96
N LYS A 371 -2.34 1.31 21.20
CA LYS A 371 -1.44 1.11 22.33
C LYS A 371 -0.70 -0.22 22.20
N ARG A 372 0.61 -0.18 22.38
CA ARG A 372 1.46 -1.38 22.39
C ARG A 372 1.09 -2.30 23.58
N PRO A 373 0.85 -3.60 23.35
CA PRO A 373 0.74 -4.58 24.42
C PRO A 373 2.06 -4.66 25.21
N VAL A 374 1.97 -4.86 26.53
CA VAL A 374 3.17 -4.99 27.37
C VAL A 374 3.95 -6.26 27.06
N MET A 375 3.24 -7.37 26.91
CA MET A 375 3.83 -8.67 26.64
C MET A 375 2.94 -9.46 25.70
N TRP A 376 3.56 -10.17 24.77
CA TRP A 376 2.92 -11.20 23.99
C TRP A 376 3.48 -12.57 24.38
N ALA A 377 2.60 -13.56 24.50
CA ALA A 377 2.97 -14.95 24.76
C ALA A 377 2.34 -15.85 23.72
N HIS A 378 3.05 -16.91 23.33
CA HIS A 378 2.59 -17.81 22.29
C HIS A 378 1.39 -18.66 22.74
N THR A 379 0.19 -18.27 22.35
CA THR A 379 -1.03 -19.09 22.52
C THR A 379 -1.17 -20.07 21.36
N ARG A 380 -1.22 -21.40 21.63
CA ARG A 380 -1.42 -22.47 20.63
C ARG A 380 -2.64 -22.25 19.71
N SER A 381 -3.58 -21.39 20.12
CA SER A 381 -4.81 -21.01 19.42
C SER A 381 -4.61 -20.25 18.11
N MET A 382 -3.47 -19.58 17.89
CA MET A 382 -3.22 -18.75 16.69
C MET A 382 -2.99 -19.57 15.41
N VAL A 383 -2.52 -20.81 15.53
CA VAL A 383 -2.10 -21.66 14.39
C VAL A 383 -3.28 -22.41 13.76
N SER A 384 -4.35 -22.64 14.52
CA SER A 384 -5.59 -23.20 13.98
C SER A 384 -6.54 -22.04 13.68
N GLY A 385 -6.81 -21.76 12.40
CA GLY A 385 -7.69 -20.68 11.92
C GLY A 385 -9.16 -20.78 12.35
N ARG A 386 -9.46 -21.41 13.50
CA ARG A 386 -10.79 -21.62 14.09
C ARG A 386 -11.00 -20.91 15.43
N ALA A 387 -9.96 -20.33 16.06
CA ALA A 387 -10.04 -19.94 17.47
C ALA A 387 -9.77 -18.45 17.77
N ALA A 388 -10.01 -17.55 16.81
CA ALA A 388 -10.06 -16.10 17.08
C ALA A 388 -11.45 -15.61 17.60
N ASN A 389 -12.33 -16.53 18.01
CA ASN A 389 -13.70 -16.22 18.46
C ASN A 389 -13.89 -16.21 19.98
N HIS A 390 -12.83 -16.37 20.77
CA HIS A 390 -12.99 -16.64 22.20
C HIS A 390 -12.18 -15.75 23.16
N VAL A 391 -12.06 -14.44 22.92
CA VAL A 391 -11.75 -13.50 24.01
C VAL A 391 -12.43 -12.14 23.79
N ARG A 392 -13.63 -12.00 24.37
CA ARG A 392 -14.27 -10.80 24.97
C ARG A 392 -15.79 -11.02 24.98
N LYS A 393 -16.29 -11.66 26.04
CA LYS A 393 -17.72 -11.60 26.38
C LYS A 393 -17.98 -10.22 27.02
N GLY A 394 -18.43 -9.29 26.20
CA GLY A 394 -18.99 -8.00 26.60
C GLY A 394 -19.77 -7.44 25.42
N HIS A 395 -21.08 -7.32 25.58
CA HIS A 395 -22.10 -6.87 24.63
C HIS A 395 -21.62 -6.14 23.36
N HIS A 396 -21.89 -6.72 22.19
CA HIS A 396 -22.73 -6.13 21.13
C HIS A 396 -23.03 -7.22 20.09
N GLN A 397 -24.24 -7.20 19.53
CA GLN A 397 -24.73 -8.15 18.53
C GLN A 397 -23.81 -8.13 17.30
N SER A 398 -23.06 -9.22 17.08
CA SER A 398 -22.14 -9.33 15.97
C SER A 398 -22.91 -9.56 14.67
N THR A 399 -22.72 -8.63 13.74
CA THR A 399 -22.83 -8.85 12.30
C THR A 399 -21.77 -9.88 11.85
N PRO A 400 -21.85 -10.44 10.63
CA PRO A 400 -21.03 -11.56 10.23
C PRO A 400 -19.55 -11.16 10.11
N SER A 401 -18.70 -11.80 10.93
CA SER A 401 -17.23 -11.90 10.81
C SER A 401 -16.44 -10.61 10.53
N SER A 402 -16.25 -9.75 11.53
CA SER A 402 -15.24 -8.68 11.43
C SER A 402 -13.84 -9.29 11.36
N CYS A 403 -13.11 -9.09 10.25
CA CYS A 403 -11.71 -9.51 10.12
C CYS A 403 -10.77 -8.80 11.13
N LEU A 404 -11.27 -7.78 11.83
CA LEU A 404 -10.59 -6.99 12.85
C LEU A 404 -9.92 -7.82 13.95
N SER A 405 -10.62 -8.78 14.58
CA SER A 405 -10.06 -9.56 15.71
C SER A 405 -8.79 -10.30 15.32
N ARG A 406 -8.76 -10.79 14.10
CA ARG A 406 -7.62 -11.48 13.50
C ARG A 406 -6.46 -10.54 13.19
N HIS A 407 -6.75 -9.35 12.67
CA HIS A 407 -5.72 -8.32 12.47
C HIS A 407 -5.15 -7.80 13.79
N VAL A 408 -5.99 -7.62 14.81
CA VAL A 408 -5.59 -7.24 16.16
C VAL A 408 -4.66 -8.30 16.77
N ALA A 409 -4.95 -9.59 16.58
CA ALA A 409 -4.08 -10.66 17.05
C ALA A 409 -2.68 -10.61 16.41
N VAL A 410 -2.60 -10.39 15.09
CA VAL A 410 -1.32 -10.22 14.37
C VAL A 410 -0.60 -8.96 14.85
N ARG A 411 -1.31 -7.84 14.94
CA ARG A 411 -0.79 -6.57 15.46
C ARG A 411 -0.18 -6.77 16.84
N ASP A 412 -0.92 -7.38 17.76
CA ASP A 412 -0.48 -7.52 19.15
C ASP A 412 0.80 -8.35 19.27
N MET A 413 1.01 -9.34 18.40
CA MET A 413 2.28 -10.08 18.31
C MET A 413 3.44 -9.18 17.88
N TYR A 414 3.25 -8.37 16.84
CA TYR A 414 4.32 -7.53 16.30
C TYR A 414 4.55 -6.24 17.10
N MET A 415 3.53 -5.70 17.77
CA MET A 415 3.63 -4.46 18.55
C MET A 415 4.00 -4.67 20.01
N ALA A 416 3.97 -5.90 20.53
CA ALA A 416 4.28 -6.14 21.94
C ALA A 416 5.69 -5.61 22.31
N VAL A 417 5.80 -5.04 23.51
CA VAL A 417 7.07 -4.53 24.05
C VAL A 417 8.01 -5.70 24.38
N ASP A 418 7.48 -6.76 24.99
CA ASP A 418 8.20 -8.01 25.22
C ASP A 418 7.47 -9.22 24.61
N ARG A 419 8.24 -10.25 24.24
CA ARG A 419 7.73 -11.47 23.62
C ARG A 419 8.28 -12.68 24.36
N ASP A 420 7.39 -13.45 24.97
CA ASP A 420 7.75 -14.72 25.57
C ASP A 420 7.86 -15.81 24.48
N TRP A 421 9.08 -16.00 24.02
CA TRP A 421 9.46 -17.04 23.06
C TRP A 421 9.56 -18.44 23.68
N THR A 422 9.41 -18.57 25.01
CA THR A 422 9.55 -19.84 25.75
C THR A 422 8.23 -20.53 26.08
N ALA A 423 7.10 -19.85 25.88
CA ALA A 423 5.75 -20.29 26.28
C ALA A 423 5.27 -21.65 25.71
N ASN A 424 6.07 -22.33 24.87
CA ASN A 424 5.81 -23.71 24.40
C ASN A 424 7.09 -24.55 24.19
N THR A 425 8.23 -24.21 24.79
CA THR A 425 9.48 -25.01 24.68
C THR A 425 9.59 -26.19 25.66
N PHE A 426 8.45 -26.75 26.11
CA PHE A 426 8.39 -27.99 26.90
C PHE A 426 7.41 -28.99 26.30
#